data_AF-A0A352CD41-F1
#
_entry.id   AF-A0A352CD41-F1
#
_cell.length_a   1.000
_cell.length_b   1.000
_cell.length_c   1.000
_cell.angle_alpha   90.00
_cell.angle_beta   90.00
_cell.angle_gamma   90.00
#
_symmetry.space_group_name_H-M   'P 1'
#
loop_
_entity.id
_entity.type
_entity.pdbx_description
1 polymer ?
#
loop_
_entity_poly.entity_id
_entity_poly.type
_entity_poly.pdbx_seq_one_letter_code
_entity_poly.pdbx_strand_id
1 'polypeptide(L)' 'MTTTSRRDLLKLGAISFGAAAAACTQAKPLLPYEGSVTFAHGVASGDPGLDRVVVWTR' A
#
# COMPACT_ATOMS: atom_id res chain seq x y z
N MET A 1 2.90 -20.38 40.23
CA MET A 1 3.76 -20.01 39.08
C MET A 1 2.97 -20.26 37.81
N THR A 2 2.38 -19.22 37.22
CA THR A 2 1.67 -19.36 35.95
C THR A 2 2.71 -19.48 34.84
N THR A 3 2.82 -20.68 34.25
CA THR A 3 3.74 -20.94 33.15
C THR A 3 3.19 -20.31 31.87
N THR A 4 3.83 -19.25 31.38
CA THR A 4 3.44 -18.62 30.11
C THR A 4 3.66 -19.61 28.97
N SER A 5 2.58 -20.00 28.28
CA SER A 5 2.64 -20.94 27.16
C SER A 5 2.97 -20.21 25.86
N ARG A 6 3.57 -20.92 24.89
CA ARG A 6 3.76 -20.43 23.51
C ARG A 6 2.46 -19.91 22.90
N ARG A 7 1.32 -20.53 23.27
CA ARG A 7 -0.01 -20.10 22.82
C ARG A 7 -0.40 -18.72 23.36
N ASP A 8 0.04 -18.37 24.57
CA ASP A 8 -0.26 -17.08 25.17
C ASP A 8 0.60 -15.97 24.54
N LEU A 9 1.85 -16.29 24.18
CA LEU A 9 2.71 -15.41 23.38
C LEU A 9 2.15 -15.15 21.97
N LEU A 10 1.62 -16.18 21.29
CA LEU A 10 0.99 -16.01 19.98
C LEU A 10 -0.27 -15.14 20.05
N LYS A 11 -1.09 -15.30 21.10
CA LYS A 11 -2.28 -14.46 21.31
C LYS A 11 -1.89 -13.00 21.54
N LEU A 12 -0.85 -12.75 22.32
CA LEU A 12 -0.36 -11.39 22.56
C LEU A 12 0.17 -10.75 21.26
N GLY A 13 0.91 -11.50 20.46
CA GLY A 13 1.39 -11.07 19.14
C GLY A 13 0.25 -10.77 18.16
N ALA A 14 -0.78 -11.61 18.11
CA ALA A 14 -1.92 -11.38 17.22
C ALA A 14 -2.66 -10.07 17.54
N ILE A 15 -2.74 -9.68 18.83
CA ILE A 15 -3.37 -8.43 19.25
C ILE A 15 -2.50 -7.22 18.90
N SER A 16 -1.19 -7.29 19.08
CA SER A 16 -0.27 -6.19 18.79
C SER A 16 -0.05 -5.97 17.28
N PHE A 17 0.00 -7.03 16.48
CA PHE A 17 0.15 -6.94 15.02
C PHE A 17 -1.19 -6.66 14.30
N GLY A 18 -2.32 -7.12 14.84
CA GLY A 18 -3.65 -6.82 14.27
C GLY A 18 -4.03 -5.34 14.35
N ALA A 19 -3.60 -4.64 15.41
CA ALA A 19 -3.83 -3.20 15.57
C ALA A 19 -3.03 -2.36 14.54
N ALA A 20 -1.88 -2.85 14.06
CA ALA A 20 -1.11 -2.17 13.03
C ALA A 20 -1.75 -2.27 11.63
N ALA A 21 -2.53 -3.31 11.36
CA ALA A 21 -3.26 -3.47 10.09
C ALA A 21 -4.51 -2.56 9.99
N ALA A 22 -5.04 -2.09 11.12
CA ALA A 22 -6.16 -1.14 11.16
C ALA A 22 -5.72 0.31 10.88
N ALA A 23 -4.41 0.59 10.87
CA ALA A 23 -3.84 1.88 10.48
C ALA A 23 -3.61 2.00 8.97
N CYS A 24 -4.16 1.09 8.17
CA CYS A 24 -4.31 1.30 6.73
C CYS A 24 -5.21 2.52 6.54
N THR A 25 -4.58 3.64 6.19
CA THR A 25 -5.26 4.88 5.82
C THR A 25 -6.32 4.52 4.78
N GLN A 26 -7.60 4.81 5.07
CA GLN A 26 -8.65 4.59 4.08
C GLN A 26 -8.24 5.33 2.81
N ALA A 27 -8.06 4.58 1.71
CA ALA A 27 -7.77 5.16 0.43
C ALA A 27 -8.92 6.11 0.09
N LYS A 28 -8.62 7.41 0.00
CA LYS A 28 -9.60 8.39 -0.44
C LYS A 28 -9.96 8.06 -1.90
N PRO A 29 -11.24 7.90 -2.25
CA PRO A 29 -11.61 7.70 -3.64
C PRO A 29 -11.09 8.88 -4.46
N LEU A 30 -10.29 8.59 -5.48
CA LEU A 30 -9.88 9.59 -6.45
C LEU A 30 -11.12 9.92 -7.28
N LEU A 31 -11.54 11.18 -7.23
CA LEU A 31 -12.58 11.68 -8.12
C LEU A 31 -12.01 11.77 -9.55
N PRO A 32 -12.82 11.51 -10.59
CA PRO A 32 -12.41 11.77 -11.96
C PRO A 32 -11.96 13.21 -12.15
N TYR A 33 -10.91 13.41 -12.96
CA TYR A 33 -10.50 14.75 -13.37
C TYR A 33 -11.45 15.25 -14.46
N GLU A 34 -12.22 16.30 -14.17
CA GLU A 34 -13.25 16.87 -15.06
C GLU A 34 -12.69 17.93 -16.04
N GLY A 35 -11.38 18.23 -15.98
CA GLY A 35 -10.75 19.25 -16.82
C GLY A 35 -10.16 18.72 -18.13
N SER A 36 -9.71 19.63 -18.99
CA SER A 36 -8.91 19.27 -20.16
C SER A 36 -7.50 18.87 -19.73
N VAL A 37 -7.09 17.64 -20.06
CA VAL A 37 -5.74 17.14 -19.78
C VAL A 37 -4.76 17.69 -20.81
N THR A 38 -3.56 18.09 -20.37
CA THR A 38 -2.44 18.46 -21.25
C THR A 38 -1.15 17.92 -20.66
N PHE A 39 -0.35 17.23 -21.47
CA PHE A 39 0.95 16.69 -21.09
C PHE A 39 2.06 17.66 -21.53
N ALA A 40 2.26 18.73 -20.78
CA ALA A 40 3.24 19.78 -21.12
C ALA A 40 4.68 19.26 -21.24
N HIS A 41 4.98 18.13 -20.60
CA HIS A 41 6.28 17.48 -20.62
C HIS A 41 6.28 16.12 -21.33
N GLY A 42 5.16 15.76 -21.97
CA GLY A 42 4.99 14.48 -22.64
C GLY A 42 4.89 13.29 -21.69
N VAL A 43 5.12 12.11 -22.25
CA VAL A 43 5.05 10.82 -21.55
C VAL A 43 6.31 10.01 -21.83
N ALA A 44 6.69 9.15 -20.89
CA ALA A 44 7.82 8.25 -21.05
C ALA A 44 7.51 6.86 -20.49
N SER A 45 8.28 5.87 -20.91
CA SER A 45 8.30 4.53 -20.31
C SER A 45 9.74 4.07 -20.12
N GLY A 46 9.97 3.20 -19.14
CA GLY A 46 11.33 2.75 -18.78
C GLY A 46 11.35 1.57 -17.81
N ASP A 47 12.54 1.13 -17.46
CA ASP A 47 12.82 0.01 -16.54
C ASP A 47 12.01 -1.27 -16.85
N PRO A 48 12.15 -1.84 -18.06
CA PRO A 48 11.40 -3.04 -18.42
C PRO A 48 11.84 -4.25 -17.60
N GLY A 49 10.87 -4.95 -17.02
CA GLY A 49 10.99 -6.33 -16.55
C GLY A 49 10.30 -7.30 -17.51
N LEU A 50 10.25 -8.59 -17.17
CA LEU A 50 9.61 -9.62 -17.99
C LEU A 50 8.12 -9.38 -18.24
N ASP A 51 7.44 -8.76 -17.28
CA ASP A 51 5.99 -8.59 -17.21
C ASP A 51 5.58 -7.18 -16.75
N ARG A 52 6.53 -6.25 -16.65
CA ARG A 52 6.29 -4.91 -16.10
C ARG A 52 7.14 -3.85 -16.78
N VAL A 53 6.64 -2.62 -16.74
CA VAL A 53 7.34 -1.43 -17.20
C VAL A 53 6.85 -0.24 -16.39
N VAL A 54 7.71 0.75 -16.18
CA VAL A 54 7.32 2.02 -15.57
C VAL A 54 6.72 2.92 -16.64
N VAL A 55 5.61 3.58 -16.31
CA VAL A 55 5.00 4.65 -17.11
C VAL A 55 5.10 5.95 -16.35
N TRP A 56 5.62 6.99 -16.98
CA TRP A 56 5.90 8.28 -16.34
C TRP A 56 5.33 9.47 -17.12
N THR A 57 4.85 10.47 -16.39
CA THR A 57 4.44 11.78 -16.87
C THR A 57 4.64 12.82 -15.76
N ARG A 58 4.65 14.11 -16.12
CA ARG A 58 4.67 15.25 -15.18
C ARG A 58 3.49 16.18 -15.39
#